data_AF-A0A074LH15-F1
#
_entry.id   AF-A0A074LH15-F1
#
_cell.length_a   1.000
_cell.length_b   1.000
_cell.length_c   1.000
_cell.angle_alpha   90.00
_cell.angle_beta   90.00
_cell.angle_gamma   90.00
#
_symmetry.space_group_name_H-M   'P 1'
#
loop_
_entity.id
_entity.type
_entity.pdbx_description
1 polymer ?
#
loop_
_entity_poly.entity_id
_entity_poly.type
_entity_poly.pdbx_seq_one_letter_code
_entity_poly.pdbx_strand_id
1 'polypeptide(L)'
;MIQTKTAILGVAILALLGSVGTNVYLFNQHKAAERYYLARTFTAAGEDLLQVSSSIDSMLKDPASVSFQMGLLTAHMDGANQRTLDLTSNLTGANPNTESWEVIHQGLDRAMQQVFELNSQIKDNKPLTVDQQQRLKNIRELSDGVFEVFRTSNPNTGDIKSASLQNAVISAKKFSAP
;
A
#
# COMPACT_ATOMS: atom_id res chain seq x y z
N MET A 1 -6.49 -65.09 -12.12
CA MET A 1 -6.45 -64.25 -10.90
C MET A 1 -5.51 -63.04 -11.00
N ILE A 2 -5.21 -62.53 -12.21
CA ILE A 2 -4.22 -61.45 -12.44
C ILE A 2 -4.91 -60.11 -12.78
N GLN A 3 -6.08 -60.13 -13.43
CA GLN A 3 -6.78 -58.92 -13.89
C GLN A 3 -7.32 -58.02 -12.76
N THR A 4 -7.71 -58.59 -11.62
CA THR A 4 -8.27 -57.80 -10.49
C THR A 4 -7.20 -56.96 -9.79
N LYS A 5 -5.93 -57.42 -9.77
CA LYS A 5 -4.82 -56.68 -9.13
C LYS A 5 -4.36 -55.48 -9.99
N THR A 6 -4.37 -55.60 -11.32
CA THR A 6 -4.05 -54.50 -12.23
C THR A 6 -5.12 -53.41 -12.25
N ALA A 7 -6.41 -53.77 -12.14
CA ALA A 7 -7.50 -52.80 -12.06
C ALA A 7 -7.44 -51.95 -10.78
N ILE A 8 -7.12 -52.54 -9.63
CA ILE A 8 -7.00 -51.82 -8.34
C ILE A 8 -5.80 -50.86 -8.37
N LEU A 9 -4.68 -51.27 -8.98
CA LEU A 9 -3.50 -50.41 -9.13
C LEU A 9 -3.78 -49.21 -10.07
N GLY A 10 -4.51 -49.43 -11.17
CA GLY A 10 -4.89 -48.37 -12.11
C GLY A 10 -5.83 -47.33 -11.50
N VAL A 11 -6.83 -47.76 -10.72
CA VAL A 11 -7.77 -46.86 -10.03
C VAL A 11 -7.05 -46.08 -8.91
N ALA A 12 -6.12 -46.70 -8.19
CA ALA A 12 -5.34 -46.02 -7.16
C ALA A 12 -4.41 -44.93 -7.74
N ILE A 13 -3.79 -45.19 -8.91
CA ILE A 13 -2.96 -44.19 -9.61
C ILE A 13 -3.82 -43.03 -10.13
N LEU A 14 -4.99 -43.29 -10.70
CA LEU A 14 -5.94 -42.25 -11.14
C LEU A 14 -6.45 -41.39 -9.97
N ALA A 15 -6.72 -41.99 -8.81
CA ALA A 15 -7.12 -41.25 -7.61
C ALA A 15 -5.98 -40.38 -7.04
N LEU A 16 -4.74 -40.86 -7.08
CA LEU A 16 -3.54 -40.11 -6.69
C LEU A 16 -3.24 -38.96 -7.66
N LEU A 17 -3.34 -39.18 -8.97
CA LEU A 17 -3.17 -38.13 -9.97
C LEU A 17 -4.29 -37.09 -9.91
N GLY A 18 -5.52 -37.52 -9.62
CA GLY A 18 -6.66 -36.65 -9.39
C GLY A 18 -6.49 -35.78 -8.13
N SER A 19 -5.98 -36.35 -7.03
CA SER A 19 -5.75 -35.59 -5.78
C SER A 19 -4.57 -34.63 -5.89
N VAL A 20 -3.46 -35.03 -6.54
CA VAL A 20 -2.34 -34.14 -6.83
C VAL A 20 -2.74 -33.03 -7.80
N GLY A 21 -3.47 -33.35 -8.87
CA GLY A 21 -3.99 -32.36 -9.82
C GLY A 21 -4.95 -31.36 -9.17
N THR A 22 -5.84 -31.83 -8.29
CA THR A 22 -6.75 -30.96 -7.54
C THR A 22 -5.99 -30.08 -6.54
N ASN A 23 -4.99 -30.61 -5.83
CA ASN A 23 -4.16 -29.84 -4.91
C ASN A 23 -3.31 -28.78 -5.64
N VAL A 24 -2.72 -29.11 -6.80
CA VAL A 24 -1.98 -28.15 -7.64
C VAL A 24 -2.92 -27.09 -8.21
N TYR A 25 -4.12 -27.47 -8.65
CA TYR A 25 -5.13 -26.53 -9.15
C TYR A 25 -5.59 -25.55 -8.07
N LEU A 26 -5.95 -26.06 -6.89
CA LEU A 26 -6.35 -25.23 -5.74
C LEU A 26 -5.19 -24.33 -5.31
N PHE A 27 -3.96 -24.84 -5.21
CA PHE A 27 -2.78 -24.04 -4.90
C PHE A 27 -2.53 -22.92 -5.92
N ASN A 28 -2.69 -23.20 -7.22
CA ASN A 28 -2.55 -22.20 -8.27
C ASN A 28 -3.68 -21.15 -8.21
N GLN A 29 -4.91 -21.54 -7.88
CA GLN A 29 -6.00 -20.60 -7.66
C GLN A 29 -5.76 -19.71 -6.44
N HIS A 30 -5.30 -20.29 -5.32
CA HIS A 30 -4.91 -19.53 -4.13
C HIS A 30 -3.82 -18.50 -4.46
N LYS A 31 -2.76 -18.91 -5.17
CA LYS A 31 -1.71 -18.00 -5.63
C LYS A 31 -2.21 -16.92 -6.59
N ALA A 32 -3.14 -17.23 -7.48
CA ALA A 32 -3.74 -16.24 -8.38
C ALA A 32 -4.59 -15.23 -7.60
N ALA A 33 -5.35 -15.68 -6.59
CA ALA A 33 -6.13 -14.82 -5.72
C ALA A 33 -5.23 -13.91 -4.85
N GLU A 34 -4.14 -14.43 -4.31
CA GLU A 34 -3.14 -13.65 -3.56
C GLU A 34 -2.49 -12.55 -4.42
N ARG A 35 -2.07 -12.90 -5.64
CA ARG A 35 -1.51 -11.91 -6.59
C ARG A 35 -2.53 -10.85 -6.97
N TYR A 36 -3.78 -11.23 -7.20
CA TYR A 36 -4.84 -10.28 -7.50
C TYR A 36 -5.12 -9.34 -6.32
N TYR A 37 -5.18 -9.88 -5.10
CA TYR A 37 -5.34 -9.09 -3.89
C TYR A 37 -4.18 -8.10 -3.72
N LEU A 38 -2.93 -8.58 -3.85
CA LEU A 38 -1.74 -7.73 -3.76
C LEU A 38 -1.79 -6.61 -4.80
N ALA A 39 -2.07 -6.94 -6.06
CA ALA A 39 -2.13 -5.95 -7.12
C ALA A 39 -3.21 -4.89 -6.88
N ARG A 40 -4.40 -5.32 -6.43
CA ARG A 40 -5.49 -4.39 -6.09
C ARG A 40 -5.11 -3.47 -4.94
N THR A 41 -4.53 -4.00 -3.87
CA THR A 41 -4.10 -3.20 -2.70
C THR A 41 -3.02 -2.20 -3.11
N PHE A 42 -2.07 -2.63 -3.95
CA PHE A 42 -1.00 -1.80 -4.46
C PHE A 42 -1.51 -0.64 -5.35
N THR A 43 -2.41 -0.94 -6.29
CA THR A 43 -3.03 0.08 -7.15
C THR A 43 -3.81 1.09 -6.32
N ALA A 44 -4.65 0.61 -5.40
CA ALA A 44 -5.49 1.50 -4.60
C ALA A 44 -4.65 2.37 -3.64
N ALA A 45 -3.56 1.85 -3.07
CA ALA A 45 -2.63 2.65 -2.27
C ALA A 45 -1.98 3.76 -3.11
N GLY A 46 -1.56 3.45 -4.34
CA GLY A 46 -1.03 4.46 -5.27
C GLY A 46 -2.06 5.53 -5.64
N GLU A 47 -3.31 5.15 -5.87
CA GLU A 47 -4.41 6.10 -6.14
C GLU A 47 -4.67 7.02 -4.94
N ASP A 48 -4.74 6.47 -3.73
CA ASP A 48 -4.94 7.24 -2.50
C ASP A 48 -3.81 8.27 -2.32
N LEU A 49 -2.54 7.87 -2.49
CA LEU A 49 -1.38 8.78 -2.39
C LEU A 49 -1.38 9.88 -3.45
N LEU A 50 -1.85 9.58 -4.67
CA LEU A 50 -2.00 10.59 -5.72
C LEU A 50 -3.06 11.64 -5.34
N GLN A 51 -4.17 11.19 -4.74
CA GLN A 51 -5.23 12.09 -4.26
C GLN A 51 -4.79 12.95 -3.06
N VAL A 52 -3.93 12.41 -2.19
CA VAL A 52 -3.27 13.19 -1.13
C VAL A 52 -2.52 14.38 -1.73
N SER A 53 -1.65 14.14 -2.72
CA SER A 53 -0.88 15.21 -3.37
C SER A 53 -1.77 16.22 -4.09
N SER A 54 -2.83 15.76 -4.76
CA SER A 54 -3.80 16.64 -5.42
C SER A 54 -4.59 17.52 -4.44
N SER A 55 -4.99 16.96 -3.29
CA SER A 55 -5.71 17.69 -2.24
C SER A 55 -4.82 18.79 -1.64
N ILE A 56 -3.55 18.48 -1.38
CA ILE A 56 -2.57 19.44 -0.86
C ILE A 56 -2.33 20.57 -1.85
N ASP A 57 -2.12 20.26 -3.14
CA ASP A 57 -1.93 21.27 -4.17
C ASP A 57 -3.14 22.22 -4.28
N SER A 58 -4.35 21.69 -4.10
CA SER A 58 -5.58 22.49 -4.11
C SER A 58 -5.65 23.43 -2.91
N MET A 59 -5.35 22.94 -1.70
CA MET A 59 -5.31 23.77 -0.48
C MET A 59 -4.28 24.90 -0.55
N LEU A 60 -3.12 24.64 -1.18
CA LEU A 60 -2.07 25.64 -1.31
C LEU A 60 -2.40 26.73 -2.35
N LYS A 61 -3.31 26.46 -3.29
CA LYS A 61 -3.71 27.38 -4.36
C LYS A 61 -4.98 28.16 -4.04
N ASP A 62 -5.94 27.53 -3.38
CA ASP A 62 -7.27 28.10 -3.15
C ASP A 62 -7.72 27.98 -1.68
N PRO A 63 -7.64 29.08 -0.90
CA PRO A 63 -8.11 29.14 0.48
C PRO A 63 -9.60 28.82 0.67
N ALA A 64 -10.45 29.02 -0.34
CA ALA A 64 -11.89 28.82 -0.23
C ALA A 64 -12.29 27.33 -0.19
N SER A 65 -11.42 26.45 -0.69
CA SER A 65 -11.68 25.01 -0.75
C SER A 65 -11.01 24.21 0.36
N VAL A 66 -10.25 24.86 1.25
CA VAL A 66 -9.32 24.18 2.17
C VAL A 66 -10.02 23.14 3.04
N SER A 67 -11.18 23.44 3.60
CA SER A 67 -11.87 22.52 4.51
C SER A 67 -12.40 21.28 3.81
N PHE A 68 -12.92 21.45 2.59
CA PHE A 68 -13.31 20.32 1.75
C PHE A 68 -12.10 19.45 1.38
N GLN A 69 -11.00 20.09 0.95
CA GLN A 69 -9.76 19.39 0.58
C GLN A 69 -9.08 18.73 1.79
N MET A 70 -9.22 19.27 2.99
CA MET A 70 -8.76 18.64 4.23
C MET A 70 -9.54 17.36 4.54
N GLY A 71 -10.85 17.34 4.27
CA GLY A 71 -11.65 16.11 4.36
C GLY A 71 -11.16 15.03 3.39
N LEU A 72 -10.91 15.39 2.13
CA LEU A 72 -10.34 14.47 1.14
C LEU A 72 -8.94 13.99 1.53
N LEU A 73 -8.06 14.91 1.94
CA LEU A 73 -6.72 14.59 2.43
C LEU A 73 -6.77 13.57 3.57
N THR A 74 -7.67 13.78 4.54
CA THR A 74 -7.82 12.86 5.69
C THR A 74 -8.24 11.47 5.23
N ALA A 75 -9.25 11.36 4.37
CA ALA A 75 -9.75 10.07 3.89
C ALA A 75 -8.71 9.30 3.07
N HIS A 76 -8.01 9.98 2.16
CA HIS A 76 -7.00 9.35 1.32
C HIS A 76 -5.73 9.01 2.09
N MET A 77 -5.34 9.82 3.08
CA MET A 77 -4.21 9.49 3.94
C MET A 77 -4.49 8.25 4.79
N ASP A 78 -5.71 8.11 5.32
CA ASP A 78 -6.15 6.90 6.02
C ASP A 78 -6.12 5.67 5.11
N GLY A 79 -6.72 5.78 3.92
CA GLY A 79 -6.71 4.71 2.91
C GLY A 79 -5.30 4.26 2.55
N ALA A 80 -4.40 5.19 2.28
CA ALA A 80 -3.01 4.90 1.98
C ALA A 80 -2.29 4.23 3.17
N ASN A 81 -2.52 4.71 4.40
CA ASN A 81 -1.89 4.18 5.61
C ASN A 81 -2.33 2.73 5.87
N GLN A 82 -3.64 2.46 5.85
CA GLN A 82 -4.20 1.11 6.06
C GLN A 82 -3.71 0.13 5.00
N ARG A 83 -3.72 0.51 3.71
CA ARG A 83 -3.23 -0.37 2.63
C ARG A 83 -1.73 -0.63 2.73
N THR A 84 -0.95 0.34 3.19
CA THR A 84 0.49 0.14 3.41
C THR A 84 0.77 -0.80 4.59
N LEU A 85 -0.05 -0.74 5.65
CA LEU A 85 -0.03 -1.71 6.74
C LEU A 85 -0.41 -3.12 6.26
N ASP A 86 -1.43 -3.24 5.42
CA ASP A 86 -1.83 -4.52 4.80
C ASP A 86 -0.69 -5.09 3.95
N LEU A 87 0.03 -4.26 3.20
CA LEU A 87 1.20 -4.70 2.43
C LEU A 87 2.34 -5.15 3.34
N THR A 88 2.60 -4.41 4.42
CA THR A 88 3.62 -4.78 5.39
C THR A 88 3.30 -6.15 6.01
N SER A 89 2.08 -6.35 6.50
CA SER A 89 1.65 -7.59 7.16
C SER A 89 1.59 -8.80 6.21
N ASN A 90 1.08 -8.63 4.99
CA ASN A 90 0.89 -9.74 4.04
C ASN A 90 2.15 -10.10 3.22
N LEU A 91 3.17 -9.23 3.17
CA LEU A 91 4.45 -9.52 2.50
C LEU A 91 5.52 -10.13 3.43
N THR A 92 5.27 -10.21 4.74
CA THR A 92 6.26 -10.55 5.79
C THR A 92 6.85 -11.96 5.71
N GLY A 93 6.26 -12.91 4.99
CA GLY A 93 6.75 -14.29 4.98
C GLY A 93 8.12 -14.51 4.30
N ALA A 94 8.55 -13.60 3.41
CA ALA A 94 9.81 -13.74 2.67
C ALA A 94 10.35 -12.44 2.05
N ASN A 95 9.75 -11.27 2.30
CA ASN A 95 10.15 -10.04 1.62
C ASN A 95 11.39 -9.39 2.27
N PRO A 96 12.53 -9.27 1.55
CA PRO A 96 13.74 -8.62 2.07
C PRO A 96 13.55 -7.13 2.40
N ASN A 97 12.42 -6.53 1.98
CA ASN A 97 12.11 -5.12 2.19
C ASN A 97 11.19 -4.84 3.39
N THR A 98 10.91 -5.83 4.23
CA THR A 98 9.97 -5.70 5.37
C THR A 98 10.31 -4.50 6.27
N GLU A 99 11.59 -4.31 6.63
CA GLU A 99 12.03 -3.16 7.43
C GLU A 99 11.77 -1.80 6.74
N SER A 100 11.93 -1.75 5.41
CA SER A 100 11.67 -0.51 4.67
C SER A 100 10.18 -0.16 4.64
N TRP A 101 9.31 -1.16 4.49
CA TRP A 101 7.87 -0.98 4.56
C TRP A 101 7.40 -0.55 5.95
N GLU A 102 7.99 -1.12 7.01
CA GLU A 102 7.69 -0.72 8.38
C GLU A 102 8.03 0.76 8.62
N VAL A 103 9.21 1.21 8.16
CA VAL A 103 9.60 2.63 8.26
C VAL A 103 8.65 3.53 7.47
N ILE A 104 8.26 3.12 6.25
CA ILE A 104 7.30 3.87 5.44
C ILE A 104 5.95 3.98 6.15
N HIS A 105 5.44 2.87 6.69
CA HIS A 105 4.17 2.85 7.41
C HIS A 105 4.22 3.77 8.64
N GLN A 106 5.28 3.71 9.46
CA GLN A 106 5.45 4.61 10.59
C GLN A 106 5.47 6.09 10.17
N GLY A 107 6.11 6.40 9.04
CA GLY A 107 6.12 7.74 8.47
C GLY A 107 4.73 8.21 8.04
N LEU A 108 3.95 7.34 7.37
CA LEU A 108 2.58 7.63 6.95
C LEU A 108 1.65 7.81 8.15
N ASP A 109 1.78 6.99 9.18
CA ASP A 109 0.98 7.09 10.41
C ASP A 109 1.23 8.44 11.13
N ARG A 110 2.49 8.83 11.27
CA ARG A 110 2.87 10.15 11.83
C ARG A 110 2.39 11.30 10.97
N ALA A 111 2.47 11.18 9.64
CA ALA A 111 1.93 12.18 8.73
C ALA A 111 0.39 12.27 8.84
N MET A 112 -0.30 11.16 9.06
CA MET A 112 -1.74 11.14 9.31
C MET A 112 -2.11 11.81 10.64
N GLN A 113 -1.33 11.60 11.71
CA GLN A 113 -1.48 12.36 12.96
C GLN A 113 -1.35 13.88 12.71
N GLN A 114 -0.38 14.29 11.88
CA GLN A 114 -0.25 15.70 11.50
C GLN A 114 -1.45 16.20 10.68
N VAL A 115 -2.06 15.38 9.82
CA VAL A 115 -3.29 15.74 9.11
C VAL A 115 -4.42 16.03 10.10
N PHE A 116 -4.62 15.20 11.13
CA PHE A 116 -5.63 15.44 12.16
C PHE A 116 -5.38 16.73 12.94
N GLU A 117 -4.13 16.98 13.32
CA GLU A 117 -3.74 18.23 13.97
C GLU A 117 -4.02 19.44 13.07
N LEU A 118 -3.61 19.38 11.79
CA LEU A 118 -3.87 20.44 10.82
C LEU A 118 -5.38 20.70 10.65
N ASN A 119 -6.19 19.64 10.56
CA ASN A 119 -7.64 19.74 10.47
C ASN A 119 -8.25 20.49 11.68
N SER A 120 -7.69 20.31 12.88
CA SER A 120 -8.13 21.05 14.08
C SER A 120 -7.69 22.51 14.11
N GLN A 121 -6.61 22.87 13.39
CA GLN A 121 -5.99 24.19 13.40
C GLN A 121 -6.47 25.09 12.26
N ILE A 122 -6.81 24.50 11.12
CA ILE A 122 -7.25 25.19 9.93
C ILE A 122 -8.67 25.69 10.15
N LYS A 123 -8.89 26.96 9.79
CA LYS A 123 -10.20 27.61 9.91
C LYS A 123 -10.68 27.96 8.50
N ASP A 124 -11.94 27.65 8.23
CA ASP A 124 -12.60 27.95 6.96
C ASP A 124 -12.37 29.40 6.55
N ASN A 125 -12.12 29.60 5.25
CA ASN A 125 -11.94 30.91 4.62
C ASN A 125 -10.78 31.75 5.19
N LYS A 126 -9.83 31.13 5.91
CA LYS A 126 -8.58 31.78 6.32
C LYS A 126 -7.40 31.25 5.50
N PRO A 127 -6.47 32.13 5.08
CA PRO A 127 -5.22 31.69 4.49
C PRO A 127 -4.44 30.76 5.44
N LEU A 128 -3.81 29.73 4.88
CA LEU A 128 -2.91 28.85 5.62
C LEU A 128 -1.69 29.62 6.12
N THR A 129 -1.30 29.38 7.37
CA THR A 129 -0.05 29.91 7.91
C THR A 129 1.17 29.28 7.22
N VAL A 130 2.34 29.93 7.32
CA VAL A 130 3.59 29.39 6.76
C VAL A 130 3.90 27.99 7.33
N ASP A 131 3.66 27.80 8.62
CA ASP A 131 3.81 26.50 9.29
C ASP A 131 2.87 25.44 8.70
N GLN A 132 1.57 25.75 8.58
CA GLN A 132 0.58 24.84 8.00
C GLN A 132 0.94 24.47 6.55
N GLN A 133 1.36 25.43 5.74
CA GLN A 133 1.82 25.18 4.37
C GLN A 133 3.05 24.27 4.34
N GLN A 134 4.01 24.46 5.25
CA GLN A 134 5.21 23.64 5.30
C GLN A 134 4.89 22.20 5.71
N ARG A 135 4.02 22.00 6.70
CA ARG A 135 3.59 20.66 7.12
C ARG A 135 2.86 19.92 5.99
N LEU A 136 1.96 20.60 5.28
CA LEU A 136 1.32 20.05 4.09
C LEU A 136 2.32 19.68 3.00
N LYS A 137 3.33 20.53 2.74
CA LYS A 137 4.41 20.21 1.77
C LYS A 137 5.22 18.98 2.20
N ASN A 138 5.50 18.82 3.48
CA ASN A 138 6.20 17.63 3.99
C ASN A 138 5.36 16.36 3.78
N ILE A 139 4.04 16.43 4.06
CA ILE A 139 3.12 15.30 3.85
C ILE A 139 3.07 14.92 2.36
N ARG A 140 3.04 15.92 1.47
CA ARG A 140 3.12 15.72 0.03
C ARG A 140 4.43 15.06 -0.39
N GLU A 141 5.57 15.53 0.12
CA GLU A 141 6.88 14.93 -0.21
C GLU A 141 6.96 13.45 0.19
N LEU A 142 6.42 13.10 1.36
CA LEU A 142 6.28 11.71 1.77
C LEU A 142 5.38 10.94 0.80
N SER A 143 4.19 11.47 0.52
CA SER A 143 3.18 10.79 -0.30
C SER A 143 3.67 10.58 -1.73
N ASP A 144 4.31 11.58 -2.34
CA ASP A 144 4.93 11.50 -3.66
C ASP A 144 6.05 10.46 -3.68
N GLY A 145 6.90 10.43 -2.64
CA GLY A 145 7.99 9.47 -2.51
C GLY A 145 7.48 8.03 -2.42
N VAL A 146 6.43 7.80 -1.63
CA VAL A 146 5.81 6.48 -1.49
C VAL A 146 5.03 6.11 -2.78
N PHE A 147 4.32 7.06 -3.39
CA PHE A 147 3.65 6.85 -4.68
C PHE A 147 4.63 6.40 -5.76
N GLU A 148 5.84 6.93 -5.78
CA GLU A 148 6.87 6.52 -6.73
C GLU A 148 7.27 5.04 -6.56
N VAL A 149 7.25 4.51 -5.33
CA VAL A 149 7.40 3.06 -5.09
C VAL A 149 6.28 2.31 -5.78
N PHE A 150 5.03 2.75 -5.58
CA PHE A 150 3.86 2.12 -6.18
C PHE A 150 3.87 2.19 -7.72
N ARG A 151 4.28 3.33 -8.29
CA ARG A 151 4.34 3.56 -9.73
C ARG A 151 5.40 2.71 -10.43
N THR A 152 6.52 2.45 -9.75
CA THR A 152 7.69 1.82 -10.36
C THR A 152 7.85 0.33 -10.05
N SER A 153 7.09 -0.18 -9.08
CA SER A 153 7.10 -1.60 -8.71
C SER A 153 6.14 -2.40 -9.59
N ASN A 154 6.34 -3.72 -9.65
CA ASN A 154 5.44 -4.63 -10.34
C ASN A 154 4.53 -5.35 -9.32
N PRO A 155 3.24 -4.93 -9.21
CA PRO A 155 2.32 -5.53 -8.25
C PRO A 155 2.06 -7.03 -8.46
N ASN A 156 2.25 -7.54 -9.68
CA ASN A 156 1.98 -8.94 -10.00
C ASN A 156 3.11 -9.89 -9.60
N THR A 157 4.33 -9.36 -9.46
CA THR A 157 5.52 -10.13 -9.06
C THR A 157 6.00 -9.76 -7.65
N GLY A 158 5.55 -8.62 -7.11
CA GLY A 158 6.07 -8.07 -5.86
C GLY A 158 7.44 -7.42 -6.01
N ASP A 159 7.94 -7.26 -7.24
CA ASP A 159 9.24 -6.64 -7.49
C ASP A 159 9.18 -5.15 -7.18
N ILE A 160 9.98 -4.71 -6.21
CA ILE A 160 10.09 -3.31 -5.79
C ILE A 160 11.44 -2.77 -6.23
N LYS A 161 11.45 -1.59 -6.86
CA LYS A 161 12.70 -0.94 -7.24
C LYS A 161 13.38 -0.34 -6.00
N SER A 162 14.64 -0.72 -5.76
CA SER A 162 15.38 -0.32 -4.58
C SER A 162 15.56 1.20 -4.45
N ALA A 163 15.78 1.92 -5.57
CA ALA A 163 15.98 3.36 -5.56
C ALA A 163 14.73 4.14 -5.12
N SER A 164 13.53 3.79 -5.63
CA SER A 164 12.29 4.43 -5.20
C SER A 164 11.98 4.10 -3.74
N LEU A 165 12.22 2.85 -3.32
CA LEU A 165 12.05 2.42 -1.94
C LEU A 165 12.95 3.19 -0.97
N GLN A 166 14.23 3.37 -1.30
CA GLN A 166 15.16 4.16 -0.48
C GLN A 166 14.72 5.62 -0.35
N ASN A 167 14.26 6.25 -1.43
CA ASN A 167 13.75 7.63 -1.38
C ASN A 167 12.51 7.73 -0.49
N ALA A 168 11.57 6.79 -0.60
CA ALA A 168 10.40 6.73 0.27
C ALA A 168 10.80 6.55 1.75
N VAL A 169 11.77 5.70 2.05
CA VAL A 169 12.33 5.52 3.40
C VAL A 169 12.96 6.83 3.91
N ILE A 170 13.71 7.54 3.08
CA ILE A 170 14.31 8.84 3.45
C ILE A 170 13.23 9.86 3.79
N SER A 171 12.18 9.97 2.96
CA SER A 171 11.04 10.86 3.23
C SER A 171 10.28 10.48 4.50
N ALA A 172 10.03 9.17 4.71
CA ALA A 172 9.36 8.66 5.91
C ALA A 172 10.17 8.95 7.17
N LYS A 173 11.50 8.85 7.10
CA LYS A 173 12.38 9.14 8.24
C LYS A 173 12.32 10.58 8.74
N LYS A 174 11.88 11.52 7.92
CA LYS A 174 11.65 12.92 8.35
C LYS A 174 10.51 13.03 9.37
N PHE A 175 9.61 12.07 9.40
CA PHE A 175 8.47 11.99 10.31
C PHE A 175 8.73 11.09 11.53
N SER A 176 9.81 10.32 11.53
CA SER A 176 10.13 9.33 12.56
C SER A 176 11.16 9.81 13.60
N ALA A 177 11.48 11.10 13.65
CA ALA A 177 12.25 11.69 14.75
C ALA A 177 11.36 11.87 16.00
N PRO A 178 11.90 11.71 17.23
CA PRO A 178 11.13 11.63 18.47
C PRO A 178 10.24 12.83 18.77
#